data_AF-A0A1A9W1Q0-F1
#
_entry.id   AF-A0A1A9W1Q0-F1
#
_cell.length_a   1.000
_cell.length_b   1.000
_cell.length_c   1.000
_cell.angle_alpha   90.00
_cell.angle_beta   90.00
_cell.angle_gamma   90.00
#
_symmetry.space_group_name_H-M   'P 1'
#
loop_
_entity.id
_entity.type
_entity.pdbx_description
1 polymer ?
#
loop_
_entity_poly.entity_id
_entity_poly.type
_entity_poly.pdbx_seq_one_letter_code
_entity_poly.pdbx_strand_id
1 'polypeptide(L)'
;MYNRDNPPKFPIHDTHLKKSLKHCVIALAVSLTSGAMLYMLHNIPRKMAYRNFYADYDPQSSFKRMAEGGYLQSVVVDTSFTGKKED
;
A
#
# COMPACT_ATOMS: atom_id res chain seq x y z
N MET A 1 24.02 48.49 -6.92
CA MET A 1 25.36 48.71 -7.51
C MET A 1 26.20 47.48 -7.22
N TYR A 2 26.72 46.81 -8.25
CA TYR A 2 27.69 45.71 -8.07
C TYR A 2 29.02 46.32 -7.65
N ASN A 3 29.64 45.82 -6.59
CA ASN A 3 30.93 46.34 -6.13
C ASN A 3 31.99 45.90 -7.16
N ARG A 4 32.41 46.81 -8.05
CA ARG A 4 33.30 46.47 -9.18
C ARG A 4 34.69 46.02 -8.72
N ASP A 5 35.08 46.45 -7.53
CA ASP A 5 36.43 46.25 -6.99
C ASP A 5 36.56 44.95 -6.19
N ASN A 6 35.45 44.26 -5.88
CA ASN A 6 35.49 42.96 -5.20
C ASN A 6 34.35 42.05 -5.69
N PRO A 7 34.57 41.27 -6.77
CA PRO A 7 33.58 40.33 -7.27
C PRO A 7 33.36 39.17 -6.28
N PRO A 8 32.15 38.58 -6.21
CA PRO A 8 31.89 37.43 -5.36
C PRO A 8 32.77 36.25 -5.79
N LYS A 9 33.54 35.70 -4.84
CA LYS A 9 34.43 34.57 -5.09
C LYS A 9 33.61 33.28 -5.22
N PHE A 10 33.55 32.72 -6.42
CA PHE A 10 32.90 31.44 -6.65
C PHE A 10 33.71 30.29 -6.03
N PRO A 11 33.04 29.26 -5.47
CA PRO A 11 33.73 28.06 -5.04
C PRO A 11 34.19 27.27 -6.26
N ILE A 12 35.50 27.15 -6.47
CA ILE A 12 36.10 26.46 -7.62
C ILE A 12 36.42 24.99 -7.28
N HIS A 13 36.78 24.69 -6.04
CA HIS A 13 37.21 23.36 -5.58
C HIS A 13 36.10 22.58 -4.87
N ASP A 14 36.16 21.24 -4.98
CA ASP A 14 35.30 20.25 -4.30
C ASP A 14 33.79 20.39 -4.52
N THR A 15 33.37 21.19 -5.51
CA THR A 15 31.95 21.42 -5.81
C THR A 15 31.27 20.12 -6.24
N HIS A 16 31.96 19.28 -7.02
CA HIS A 16 31.47 17.97 -7.43
C HIS A 16 31.33 17.03 -6.23
N LEU A 17 32.38 16.87 -5.41
CA LEU A 17 32.38 16.00 -4.24
C LEU A 17 31.25 16.36 -3.26
N LYS A 18 31.10 17.66 -2.95
CA LYS A 18 30.04 18.15 -2.06
C LYS A 18 28.64 17.88 -2.61
N LYS A 19 28.44 17.99 -3.93
CA LYS A 19 27.16 17.67 -4.58
C LYS A 19 26.88 16.17 -4.54
N SER A 20 27.84 15.33 -4.90
CA SER A 20 27.70 13.87 -4.87
C SER A 20 27.36 13.36 -3.47
N LEU A 21 28.05 13.84 -2.43
CA LEU A 21 27.75 13.46 -1.05
C LEU A 21 26.33 13.87 -0.63
N LYS A 22 25.88 15.08 -1.01
CA LYS A 22 24.49 15.51 -0.77
C LYS A 22 23.49 14.58 -1.44
N HIS A 23 23.74 14.19 -2.69
CA HIS A 23 22.87 13.26 -3.40
C HIS A 23 22.84 11.87 -2.74
N CYS A 24 23.98 11.37 -2.25
CA CYS A 24 24.01 10.11 -1.50
C CYS A 24 23.15 10.16 -0.24
N VAL A 25 23.24 11.25 0.54
CA VAL A 25 22.41 11.42 1.75
C VAL A 25 20.92 11.49 1.39
N ILE A 26 20.56 12.23 0.34
CA ILE A 26 19.17 12.31 -0.14
C ILE A 26 18.68 10.95 -0.61
N ALA A 27 19.50 10.20 -1.36
CA ALA A 27 19.13 8.87 -1.85
C ALA A 27 18.85 7.90 -0.70
N LEU A 28 19.68 7.91 0.36
CA LEU A 28 19.45 7.11 1.56
C LEU A 28 18.17 7.51 2.30
N ALA A 29 17.90 8.82 2.43
CA ALA A 29 16.68 9.29 3.05
C ALA A 29 15.44 8.82 2.26
N VAL A 30 15.48 8.94 0.93
CA VAL A 30 14.38 8.50 0.05
C VAL A 30 14.19 6.99 0.12
N SER A 31 15.27 6.19 0.12
CA SER A 31 15.16 4.73 0.17
C SER A 31 14.52 4.25 1.47
N LEU A 32 14.94 4.80 2.61
CA LEU A 32 14.35 4.47 3.91
C LEU A 32 12.88 4.92 4.00
N THR A 33 12.59 6.13 3.51
CA THR A 33 11.22 6.67 3.51
C THR A 33 10.29 5.83 2.64
N SER A 34 10.74 5.40 1.47
CA SER A 34 9.95 4.56 0.56
C SER A 34 9.58 3.22 1.20
N GLY A 35 10.53 2.53 1.84
CA GLY A 35 10.26 1.28 2.54
C GLY A 35 9.28 1.46 3.71
N ALA A 36 9.47 2.51 4.51
CA ALA A 36 8.56 2.85 5.60
C ALA A 36 7.15 3.17 5.09
N MET A 37 7.04 3.92 3.99
CA MET A 37 5.76 4.30 3.39
C MET A 37 4.99 3.07 2.89
N LEU A 38 5.66 2.13 2.21
CA LEU A 38 5.02 0.88 1.78
C LEU A 38 4.53 0.06 2.98
N TYR A 39 5.32 -0.02 4.05
CA TYR A 39 4.92 -0.75 5.25
C TYR A 39 3.69 -0.13 5.92
N MET A 40 3.70 1.18 6.12
CA MET A 40 2.64 1.91 6.81
C MET A 40 1.35 1.98 5.99
N LEU A 41 1.45 2.23 4.68
CA LEU A 41 0.29 2.47 3.82
C LEU A 41 -0.27 1.23 3.13
N HIS A 42 0.50 0.15 3.02
CA HIS A 42 0.04 -1.08 2.37
C HIS A 42 -0.03 -2.26 3.35
N ASN A 43 1.05 -2.55 4.06
CA ASN A 43 1.12 -3.77 4.88
C ASN A 43 0.27 -3.67 6.15
N ILE A 44 0.35 -2.56 6.87
CA ILE A 44 -0.44 -2.34 8.09
C ILE A 44 -1.96 -2.36 7.82
N PRO A 45 -2.52 -1.57 6.87
CA PRO A 45 -3.97 -1.58 6.65
C PRO A 45 -4.47 -2.94 6.19
N ARG A 46 -3.69 -3.69 5.39
CA ARG A 46 -4.04 -5.07 5.05
C ARG A 46 -4.13 -5.95 6.30
N LYS A 47 -3.11 -5.93 7.17
CA LYS A 47 -3.13 -6.70 8.43
C LYS A 47 -4.31 -6.31 9.32
N MET A 48 -4.63 -5.02 9.41
CA MET A 48 -5.77 -4.54 10.20
C MET A 48 -7.10 -4.97 9.58
N ALA A 49 -7.27 -4.91 8.26
CA ALA A 49 -8.48 -5.35 7.57
C ALA A 49 -8.74 -6.85 7.81
N TYR A 50 -7.71 -7.70 7.70
CA TYR A 50 -7.83 -9.12 8.01
C TYR A 50 -8.17 -9.36 9.49
N ARG A 51 -7.50 -8.66 10.41
CA ARG A 51 -7.81 -8.74 11.85
C ARG A 51 -9.25 -8.35 12.13
N ASN A 52 -9.70 -7.23 11.57
CA ASN A 52 -11.05 -6.71 11.79
C ASN A 52 -12.12 -7.63 11.18
N PHE A 53 -11.84 -8.23 10.02
CA PHE A 53 -12.75 -9.21 9.43
C PHE A 53 -12.97 -10.41 10.36
N TYR A 54 -11.90 -10.95 10.94
CA TYR A 54 -11.98 -12.13 11.82
C TYR A 54 -12.27 -11.83 13.28
N ALA A 55 -12.34 -10.56 13.70
CA ALA A 55 -12.57 -10.20 15.10
C ALA A 55 -13.93 -10.74 15.60
N ASP A 56 -14.97 -10.61 14.76
CA ASP A 56 -16.35 -11.01 15.08
C ASP A 56 -16.92 -11.96 14.01
N TYR A 57 -16.05 -12.65 13.27
CA TYR A 57 -16.48 -13.54 12.18
C TYR A 57 -17.15 -14.80 12.71
N ASP A 58 -18.44 -14.95 12.42
CA ASP A 58 -19.15 -16.22 12.63
C ASP A 58 -19.19 -17.04 11.33
N PRO A 59 -18.50 -18.20 11.29
CA PRO A 59 -18.47 -19.06 10.12
C PRO A 59 -19.83 -19.68 9.82
N GLN A 60 -20.67 -19.94 10.82
CA GLN A 60 -21.97 -20.60 10.62
C GLN A 60 -22.98 -19.68 9.95
N SER A 61 -23.09 -18.43 10.40
CA SER A 61 -23.94 -17.43 9.71
C SER A 61 -23.47 -17.15 8.28
N SER A 62 -22.16 -17.12 8.04
CA SER A 62 -21.60 -16.95 6.70
C SER A 62 -21.92 -18.13 5.79
N PHE A 63 -21.76 -19.35 6.29
CA PHE A 63 -22.13 -20.57 5.56
C PHE A 63 -23.62 -20.61 5.23
N LYS A 64 -24.48 -20.29 6.21
CA LYS A 64 -25.92 -20.22 6.02
C LYS A 64 -26.31 -19.25 4.90
N ARG A 65 -25.72 -18.05 4.88
CA ARG A 65 -25.92 -17.06 3.80
C ARG A 65 -25.48 -17.60 2.44
N MET A 66 -24.39 -18.37 2.38
CA MET A 66 -23.91 -18.96 1.13
C MET A 66 -24.81 -20.10 0.63
N ALA A 67 -25.32 -20.91 1.55
CA ALA A 67 -26.22 -22.01 1.27
C ALA A 67 -27.60 -21.49 0.81
N GLU A 68 -28.16 -20.50 1.50
CA GLU A 68 -29.41 -19.82 1.12
C GLU A 68 -29.28 -19.08 -0.22
N GLY A 69 -28.09 -18.56 -0.52
CA GLY A 69 -27.79 -17.94 -1.81
C GLY A 69 -27.61 -18.93 -2.98
N GLY A 70 -27.65 -20.23 -2.72
CA GLY A 70 -27.51 -21.26 -3.77
C GLY A 70 -26.09 -21.37 -4.36
N TYR A 71 -25.07 -20.86 -3.67
CA TYR A 71 -23.68 -20.90 -4.17
C TYR A 71 -23.01 -22.26 -3.99
N LEU A 72 -23.57 -23.15 -3.17
CA LEU A 72 -22.95 -24.41 -2.78
C LEU A 72 -23.61 -25.61 -3.46
N GLN A 73 -22.90 -26.25 -4.39
CA GLN A 73 -23.39 -27.48 -5.05
C GLN A 73 -23.51 -28.67 -4.07
N SER A 74 -22.68 -28.70 -3.03
CA SER A 74 -22.67 -29.80 -2.04
C SER A 74 -23.79 -29.73 -1.02
N VAL A 75 -24.50 -28.60 -0.93
CA VAL A 75 -25.55 -28.38 0.07
C VAL A 75 -26.85 -28.16 -0.68
N VAL A 76 -27.76 -29.13 -0.57
CA VAL A 76 -29.12 -28.99 -1.12
C VAL A 76 -29.92 -28.15 -0.14
N VAL A 77 -29.91 -26.83 -0.33
CA VAL A 77 -30.92 -25.95 0.24
C VAL A 77 -32.01 -25.81 -0.81
N ASP A 78 -33.27 -25.95 -0.40
CA ASP A 78 -34.43 -25.61 -1.25
C ASP A 78 -34.44 -24.10 -1.48
N THR A 79 -33.54 -23.63 -2.34
CA THR A 79 -33.42 -22.22 -2.69
C THR A 79 -34.56 -21.86 -3.62
N SER A 80 -35.33 -20.84 -3.28
CA SER A 80 -36.42 -20.29 -4.11
C SER A 80 -35.95 -19.64 -5.41
N PHE A 81 -34.64 -19.60 -5.67
CA PHE A 81 -34.06 -19.04 -6.88
C PHE A 81 -33.74 -20.15 -7.88
N THR A 82 -34.76 -20.57 -8.62
CA THR A 82 -34.62 -21.45 -9.79
C THR A 82 -33.93 -20.66 -10.90
N GLY A 83 -32.60 -20.66 -10.90
CA GLY A 83 -31.84 -20.23 -12.07
C GLY A 83 -32.27 -21.12 -13.25
N LYS A 84 -32.94 -20.53 -14.24
CA LYS A 84 -33.24 -21.21 -15.51
C LYS A 84 -31.93 -21.77 -16.05
N LYS A 85 -31.85 -23.10 -16.20
CA LYS A 85 -30.90 -23.72 -17.12
C LYS A 85 -31.42 -23.39 -18.52
N GLU A 86 -30.71 -22.49 -19.21
CA GLU A 86 -30.87 -22.35 -20.65
C GLU A 86 -29.97 -23.41 -21.29
N ASP A 87 -30.63 -24.35 -21.97
CA ASP A 87 -30.03 -25.44 -22.76
C ASP A 87 -29.54 -24.93 -24.14
#